data_AF-A0AAD7A457-F1
#
_entry.id   AF-A0AAD7A457-F1
#
_cell.length_a   1.000
_cell.length_b   1.000
_cell.length_c   1.000
_cell.angle_alpha   90.00
_cell.angle_beta   90.00
_cell.angle_gamma   90.00
#
_symmetry.space_group_name_H-M   'P 1'
#
loop_
_entity.id
_entity.type
_entity.pdbx_description
1 polymer ?
#
loop_
_entity_poly.entity_id
_entity_poly.type
_entity_poly.pdbx_seq_one_letter_code
_entity_poly.pdbx_strand_id
1 'polypeptide(L)'
;MGRRARHLTAAESIAGRQERQRRYHESSSAKEVRAAAREKRGSRKLAKPPRNPPPHAALPPGPLPPQIPPPEPRMKELHDVLLPDDQTLFQAALTEARGHDFSPLDPWEKEPPFAHSPDPNEEKNTLPYFSYTRALGIALHGRRLRNEQANDRRHQAAFEAAPEAAVAALQEETSELWERWARVTALTIYHPFDDSREHAMWAHYIQWLGRSIYHLYELYIRYRK
;
A
#
# COMPACT_ATOMS: atom_id res chain seq x y z
N MET A 1 26.81 31.70 -9.49
CA MET A 1 27.68 31.17 -8.42
C MET A 1 26.94 30.07 -7.67
N GLY A 2 27.20 28.80 -8.00
CA GLY A 2 26.47 27.65 -7.42
C GLY A 2 27.05 27.24 -6.06
N ARG A 3 26.22 27.24 -5.01
CA ARG A 3 26.56 26.64 -3.72
C ARG A 3 26.45 25.12 -3.85
N ARG A 4 27.59 24.42 -3.84
CA ARG A 4 27.63 22.95 -3.75
C ARG A 4 27.16 22.52 -2.35
N ALA A 5 26.24 21.56 -2.30
CA ALA A 5 25.86 20.89 -1.07
C ALA A 5 27.07 20.13 -0.51
N ARG A 6 27.47 20.45 0.73
CA ARG A 6 28.49 19.70 1.45
C ARG A 6 27.83 18.41 1.97
N HIS A 7 28.20 17.27 1.40
CA HIS A 7 27.84 15.98 1.96
C HIS A 7 28.57 15.81 3.30
N LEU A 8 27.81 15.74 4.40
CA LEU A 8 28.35 15.40 5.71
C LEU A 8 28.90 13.98 5.65
N THR A 9 30.14 13.81 6.09
CA THR A 9 30.79 12.51 6.19
C THR A 9 30.09 11.66 7.27
N ALA A 10 30.21 10.33 7.18
CA ALA A 10 29.64 9.42 8.17
C ALA A 10 30.09 9.75 9.61
N ALA A 11 31.34 10.21 9.77
CA ALA A 11 31.88 10.65 11.05
C ALA A 11 31.15 11.88 11.62
N GLU A 12 30.83 12.87 10.79
CA GLU A 12 30.09 14.07 11.20
C GLU A 12 28.64 13.75 11.57
N SER A 13 28.02 12.78 10.90
CA SER A 13 26.67 12.29 11.24
C SER A 13 26.64 11.59 12.61
N ILE A 14 27.66 10.77 12.91
CA ILE A 14 27.79 10.08 14.20
C ILE A 14 28.05 11.08 15.33
N ALA A 15 28.99 12.01 15.14
CA ALA A 15 29.27 13.07 16.12
C ALA A 15 28.02 13.93 16.39
N GLY A 16 27.25 14.27 15.34
CA GLY A 16 26.01 15.02 15.46
C GLY A 16 24.88 14.26 16.18
N ARG A 17 24.88 12.92 16.21
CA ARG A 17 23.94 12.13 17.02
C ARG A 17 24.35 12.09 18.49
N GLN A 18 25.64 11.90 18.76
CA GLN A 18 26.16 11.87 20.13
C GLN A 18 25.98 13.21 20.85
N GLU A 19 26.24 14.32 20.16
CA GLU A 19 26.02 15.68 20.67
C GLU A 19 24.54 15.93 21.02
N ARG A 20 23.61 15.46 20.16
CA ARG A 20 22.16 15.57 20.42
C ARG A 20 21.71 14.72 21.61
N GLN A 21 22.23 13.51 21.76
CA GLN A 21 21.95 12.68 22.94
C GLN A 21 22.48 13.32 24.23
N ARG A 22 23.67 13.92 24.20
CA ARG A 22 24.24 14.60 25.37
C ARG A 22 23.39 15.80 25.79
N ARG A 23 22.97 16.63 24.83
CA ARG A 23 22.07 17.78 25.07
C ARG A 23 20.70 17.34 25.61
N TYR A 24 20.17 16.21 25.15
CA TYR A 24 18.92 15.67 25.66
C TYR A 24 19.05 15.27 27.14
N HIS A 25 20.16 14.62 27.53
CA HIS A 25 20.44 14.25 28.92
C HIS A 25 20.73 15.45 29.84
N GLU A 26 21.23 16.55 29.30
CA GLU A 26 21.50 17.80 30.04
C GLU A 26 20.25 18.71 30.18
N SER A 27 19.21 18.52 29.35
CA SER A 27 17.99 19.34 29.40
C SER A 27 17.08 19.02 30.60
N SER A 28 16.39 20.04 31.14
CA SER A 28 15.52 19.90 32.33
C SER A 28 14.36 18.90 32.14
N SER A 29 13.96 18.65 30.89
CA SER A 29 12.93 17.67 30.52
C SER A 29 13.32 16.23 30.93
N ALA A 30 14.61 15.87 30.88
CA ALA A 30 15.08 14.54 31.30
C ALA A 30 15.03 14.33 32.83
N LYS A 31 15.07 15.41 33.62
CA LYS A 31 14.88 15.36 35.08
C LYS A 31 13.41 15.16 35.46
N GLU A 32 12.48 15.77 34.72
CA GLU A 32 11.04 15.61 34.94
C GLU A 32 10.56 14.19 34.60
N VAL A 33 11.04 13.59 33.50
CA VAL A 33 10.71 12.19 33.15
C VAL A 33 11.21 11.20 34.20
N ARG A 34 12.37 11.45 34.83
CA ARG A 34 12.90 10.61 35.92
C ARG A 34 12.13 10.80 37.23
N ALA A 35 11.62 11.99 37.52
CA ALA A 35 10.77 12.24 38.68
C ALA A 35 9.42 11.51 38.57
N ALA A 36 8.77 11.57 37.40
CA ALA A 36 7.51 10.86 37.14
C ALA A 36 7.66 9.32 37.21
N ALA A 37 8.81 8.78 36.78
CA ALA A 37 9.09 7.35 36.91
C ALA A 37 9.31 6.90 38.37
N ARG A 38 9.79 7.81 39.24
CA ARG A 38 10.03 7.54 40.67
C ARG A 38 8.75 7.60 41.48
N GLU A 39 7.82 8.48 41.12
CA GLU A 39 6.50 8.60 41.75
C GLU A 39 5.64 7.35 41.50
N LYS A 40 5.68 6.76 40.29
CA LYS A 40 5.06 5.46 40.00
C LYS A 40 5.62 4.28 40.80
N ARG A 41 6.84 4.39 41.35
CA ARG A 41 7.50 3.32 42.11
C ARG A 41 7.24 3.39 43.62
N GLY A 42 6.79 4.54 44.13
CA GLY A 42 6.50 4.77 45.56
C GLY A 42 5.14 4.26 46.04
N SER A 43 4.20 3.98 45.12
CA SER A 43 2.82 3.58 45.46
C SER A 43 2.62 2.07 45.63
N ARG A 44 3.69 1.26 45.48
CA ARG A 44 3.63 -0.20 45.68
C ARG A 44 3.79 -0.54 47.18
N LYS A 45 2.88 -0.04 48.02
CA LYS A 45 2.75 -0.50 49.40
C LYS A 45 2.22 -1.93 49.40
N LEU A 46 2.92 -2.77 50.15
CA LEU A 46 2.64 -4.16 50.45
C LEU A 46 1.16 -4.47 50.68
N ALA A 47 0.54 -5.21 49.76
CA ALA A 47 -0.56 -6.10 50.07
C ALA A 47 0.01 -7.52 50.14
N LYS A 48 -0.16 -8.18 51.29
CA LYS A 48 0.17 -9.61 51.45
C LYS A 48 -0.60 -10.42 50.41
N PRO A 49 0.03 -11.35 49.68
CA PRO A 49 -0.70 -12.21 48.76
C PRO A 49 -1.63 -13.14 49.56
N PRO A 50 -2.91 -13.28 49.19
CA PRO A 50 -3.76 -14.33 49.74
C PRO A 50 -3.19 -15.69 49.37
N ARG A 51 -3.19 -16.60 50.34
CA ARG A 51 -2.41 -17.84 50.36
C ARG A 51 -3.00 -18.98 49.51
N ASN A 52 -3.93 -18.68 48.60
CA ASN A 52 -4.46 -19.63 47.60
C ASN A 52 -4.91 -18.83 46.37
N PRO A 53 -4.26 -18.97 45.20
CA PRO A 53 -4.86 -18.47 43.97
C PRO A 53 -6.15 -19.27 43.71
N PRO A 54 -7.29 -18.61 43.43
CA PRO A 54 -8.43 -19.31 42.87
C PRO A 54 -7.99 -20.02 41.58
N PRO A 55 -8.59 -21.17 41.21
CA PRO A 55 -8.30 -21.81 39.94
C PRO A 55 -8.44 -20.75 38.86
N HIS A 56 -7.34 -20.49 38.13
CA HIS A 56 -7.28 -19.48 37.09
C HIS A 56 -8.46 -19.73 36.14
N ALA A 57 -9.53 -18.94 36.27
CA ALA A 57 -10.49 -18.78 35.20
C ALA A 57 -9.64 -18.34 34.02
N ALA A 58 -9.58 -19.20 33.00
CA ALA A 58 -8.89 -18.88 31.76
C ALA A 58 -9.30 -17.45 31.39
N LEU A 59 -8.33 -16.54 31.29
CA LEU A 59 -8.58 -15.22 30.75
C LEU A 59 -9.40 -15.42 29.47
N PRO A 60 -10.54 -14.72 29.31
CA PRO A 60 -11.29 -14.83 28.07
C PRO A 60 -10.29 -14.62 26.94
N PRO A 61 -10.31 -15.46 25.89
CA PRO A 61 -9.40 -15.31 24.77
C PRO A 61 -9.45 -13.83 24.37
N GLY A 62 -8.28 -13.19 24.35
CA GLY A 62 -8.18 -11.80 23.91
C GLY A 62 -8.88 -11.66 22.55
N PRO A 63 -9.36 -10.44 22.21
CA PRO A 63 -10.06 -10.22 20.95
C PRO A 63 -9.27 -10.88 19.82
N LEU A 64 -9.93 -11.77 19.09
CA LEU A 64 -9.35 -12.42 17.92
C LEU A 64 -8.80 -11.32 17.00
N PRO A 65 -7.61 -11.51 16.41
CA PRO A 65 -7.07 -10.52 15.50
C PRO A 65 -8.11 -10.21 14.40
N PRO A 66 -8.28 -8.94 14.02
CA PRO A 66 -9.27 -8.54 13.02
C PRO A 66 -9.08 -9.39 11.77
N GLN A 67 -10.15 -10.05 11.31
CA GLN A 67 -10.06 -10.94 10.15
C GLN A 67 -10.37 -10.15 8.88
N ILE A 68 -9.51 -10.30 7.86
CA ILE A 68 -9.79 -9.78 6.53
C ILE A 68 -11.08 -10.45 6.03
N PRO A 69 -12.13 -9.68 5.64
CA PRO A 69 -13.35 -10.27 5.12
C PRO A 69 -13.06 -11.05 3.83
N PRO A 70 -13.79 -12.13 3.55
CA PRO A 70 -13.64 -12.85 2.29
C PRO A 70 -13.97 -11.92 1.11
N PRO A 71 -13.20 -11.97 0.00
CA PRO A 71 -13.44 -11.15 -1.18
C PRO A 71 -14.77 -11.49 -1.85
N GLU A 72 -15.39 -10.47 -2.44
CA GLU A 72 -16.60 -10.65 -3.26
C GLU A 72 -16.30 -11.59 -4.45
N PRO A 73 -17.26 -12.42 -4.91
CA PRO A 73 -17.06 -13.30 -6.06
C PRO A 73 -16.53 -12.57 -7.31
N ARG A 74 -17.00 -11.34 -7.55
CA ARG A 74 -16.55 -10.49 -8.64
C ARG A 74 -15.05 -10.18 -8.59
N MET A 75 -14.45 -10.06 -7.41
CA MET A 75 -13.01 -9.81 -7.28
C MET A 75 -12.19 -11.00 -7.76
N LYS A 76 -12.67 -12.22 -7.48
CA LYS A 76 -12.08 -13.44 -8.03
C LYS A 76 -12.19 -13.48 -9.55
N GLU A 77 -13.37 -13.15 -10.09
CA GLU A 77 -13.57 -13.08 -11.55
C GLU A 77 -12.59 -12.09 -12.21
N LEU A 78 -12.40 -10.91 -11.60
CA LEU A 78 -11.45 -9.90 -12.08
C LEU A 78 -9.99 -10.34 -11.95
N HIS A 79 -9.67 -11.07 -10.87
CA HIS A 79 -8.35 -11.68 -10.67
C HIS A 79 -8.04 -12.70 -11.77
N ASP A 80 -9.02 -13.51 -12.15
CA ASP A 80 -8.87 -14.60 -13.12
C ASP A 80 -8.85 -14.13 -14.60
N VAL A 81 -9.10 -12.84 -14.86
CA VAL A 81 -8.97 -12.26 -16.21
C VAL A 81 -7.51 -12.37 -16.66
N LEU A 82 -7.31 -13.00 -17.82
CA LEU A 82 -6.00 -13.15 -18.43
C LEU A 82 -5.40 -11.79 -18.78
N LEU A 83 -4.13 -11.61 -18.44
CA LEU A 83 -3.35 -10.44 -18.83
C LEU A 83 -2.87 -10.59 -20.28
N PRO A 84 -2.67 -9.48 -21.02
CA PRO A 84 -2.21 -9.50 -22.40
C PRO A 84 -0.69 -9.78 -22.51
N ASP A 85 -0.24 -10.91 -21.98
CA ASP A 85 1.17 -11.27 -21.81
C ASP A 85 1.89 -11.56 -23.14
N ASP A 86 1.16 -11.93 -24.19
CA ASP A 86 1.65 -12.10 -25.55
C ASP A 86 1.98 -10.79 -26.26
N GLN A 87 1.56 -9.65 -25.71
CA GLN A 87 1.70 -8.36 -26.38
C GLN A 87 3.05 -7.69 -26.06
N THR A 88 3.75 -7.25 -27.10
CA THR A 88 5.07 -6.58 -26.98
C THR A 88 5.01 -5.35 -26.07
N LEU A 89 3.94 -4.55 -26.16
CA LEU A 89 3.77 -3.35 -25.34
C LEU A 89 3.60 -3.69 -23.85
N PHE A 90 2.91 -4.78 -23.52
CA PHE A 90 2.78 -5.27 -22.15
C PHE A 90 4.16 -5.66 -21.61
N GLN A 91 4.92 -6.46 -22.38
CA GLN A 91 6.26 -6.90 -21.98
C GLN A 91 7.24 -5.73 -21.81
N ALA A 92 7.16 -4.72 -22.70
CA ALA A 92 7.94 -3.50 -22.59
C ALA A 92 7.61 -2.72 -21.30
N ALA A 93 6.32 -2.58 -20.96
CA ALA A 93 5.88 -1.90 -19.74
C ALA A 93 6.23 -2.69 -18.46
N LEU A 94 6.13 -4.03 -18.51
CA LEU A 94 6.49 -4.93 -17.41
C LEU A 94 7.98 -4.83 -17.05
N THR A 95 8.85 -4.62 -18.05
CA THR A 95 10.31 -4.60 -17.88
C THR A 95 10.92 -3.19 -17.82
N GLU A 96 10.11 -2.14 -18.03
CA GLU A 96 10.60 -0.78 -18.27
C GLU A 96 11.66 -0.74 -19.37
N ALA A 97 11.36 -1.41 -20.48
CA ALA A 97 12.29 -1.50 -21.60
C ALA A 97 12.75 -0.09 -22.03
N ARG A 98 14.08 0.09 -22.11
CA ARG A 98 14.68 1.37 -22.52
C ARG A 98 14.13 1.78 -23.89
N GLY A 99 13.75 3.05 -24.03
CA GLY A 99 13.27 3.63 -25.28
C GLY A 99 11.75 3.76 -25.40
N HIS A 100 10.98 3.33 -24.39
CA HIS A 100 9.56 3.65 -24.30
C HIS A 100 9.30 4.73 -23.26
N ASP A 101 8.63 5.79 -23.67
CA ASP A 101 8.09 6.80 -22.75
C ASP A 101 6.71 6.34 -22.26
N PHE A 102 6.64 6.03 -20.97
CA PHE A 102 5.41 5.63 -20.28
C PHE A 102 4.83 6.76 -19.42
N SER A 103 5.34 7.99 -19.52
CA SER A 103 4.74 9.16 -18.85
C SER A 103 3.27 9.40 -19.18
N PRO A 104 2.73 9.05 -20.37
CA PRO A 104 1.30 9.17 -20.63
C PRO A 104 0.42 8.25 -19.78
N LEU A 105 1.00 7.27 -19.09
CA LEU A 105 0.27 6.37 -18.18
C LEU A 105 -0.02 7.01 -16.83
N ASP A 106 0.81 7.96 -16.38
CA ASP A 106 0.81 8.50 -15.02
C ASP A 106 -0.55 9.05 -14.56
N PRO A 107 -1.38 9.71 -15.42
CA PRO A 107 -2.72 10.12 -15.02
C PRO A 107 -3.66 8.95 -14.69
N TRP A 108 -3.49 7.82 -15.39
CA TRP A 108 -4.36 6.63 -15.33
C TRP A 108 -3.94 5.64 -14.25
N GLU A 109 -2.76 5.82 -13.66
CA GLU A 109 -2.32 5.06 -12.49
C GLU A 109 -3.00 5.52 -11.20
N LYS A 110 -3.44 6.79 -11.17
CA LYS A 110 -4.07 7.40 -10.01
C LYS A 110 -5.48 6.88 -9.78
N GLU A 111 -5.96 7.05 -8.55
CA GLU A 111 -7.37 6.77 -8.22
C GLU A 111 -8.27 7.72 -9.04
N PRO A 112 -9.33 7.22 -9.70
CA PRO A 112 -10.32 8.06 -10.36
C PRO A 112 -11.00 8.98 -9.31
N PRO A 113 -11.47 10.19 -9.70
CA PRO A 113 -11.71 10.64 -11.06
C PRO A 113 -10.45 11.12 -11.81
N PHE A 114 -10.28 10.60 -13.03
CA PHE A 114 -9.42 11.15 -14.06
C PHE A 114 -9.96 12.48 -14.59
N ALA A 115 -9.05 13.40 -14.88
CA ALA A 115 -9.36 14.59 -15.67
C ALA A 115 -9.69 14.17 -17.10
N HIS A 116 -10.71 14.78 -17.70
CA HIS A 116 -10.97 14.62 -19.13
C HIS A 116 -9.74 15.05 -19.92
N SER A 117 -9.45 14.34 -21.01
CA SER A 117 -8.40 14.73 -21.95
C SER A 117 -8.53 16.22 -22.30
N PRO A 118 -7.51 17.05 -22.01
CA PRO A 118 -7.60 18.49 -22.23
C PRO A 118 -7.43 18.87 -23.70
N ASP A 119 -7.18 17.92 -24.60
CA ASP A 119 -6.97 18.20 -26.03
C ASP A 119 -8.33 18.35 -26.76
N PRO A 120 -8.73 19.58 -27.12
CA PRO A 120 -9.98 19.81 -27.84
C PRO A 120 -9.92 19.32 -29.29
N ASN A 121 -8.72 19.00 -29.81
CA ASN A 121 -8.55 18.50 -31.18
C ASN A 121 -8.51 16.97 -31.24
N GLU A 122 -8.63 16.28 -30.10
CA GLU A 122 -8.69 14.84 -30.07
C GLU A 122 -10.03 14.37 -30.64
N GLU A 123 -9.99 13.81 -31.86
CA GLU A 123 -11.17 13.23 -32.49
C GLU A 123 -11.60 11.94 -31.77
N LYS A 124 -12.52 12.10 -30.82
CA LYS A 124 -13.19 10.99 -30.12
C LYS A 124 -13.88 10.06 -31.11
N ASN A 125 -14.00 8.79 -30.74
CA ASN A 125 -14.69 7.75 -31.51
C ASN A 125 -14.07 7.41 -32.89
N THR A 126 -12.80 7.75 -33.09
CA THR A 126 -12.04 7.36 -34.28
C THR A 126 -11.20 6.10 -34.02
N LEU A 127 -10.82 5.38 -35.08
CA LEU A 127 -9.96 4.20 -34.96
C LEU A 127 -8.61 4.50 -34.25
N PRO A 128 -7.92 5.62 -34.53
CA PRO A 128 -6.72 6.00 -33.78
C PRO A 128 -6.99 6.20 -32.29
N TYR A 129 -8.10 6.86 -31.92
CA TYR A 129 -8.49 7.08 -30.52
C TYR A 129 -8.67 5.75 -29.77
N PHE A 130 -9.38 4.79 -30.36
CA PHE A 130 -9.59 3.47 -29.74
C PHE A 130 -8.30 2.65 -29.68
N SER A 131 -7.46 2.71 -30.73
CA SER A 131 -6.18 2.00 -30.77
C SER A 131 -5.24 2.52 -29.68
N TYR A 132 -5.17 3.83 -29.50
CA TYR A 132 -4.40 4.46 -28.43
C TYR A 132 -4.92 4.08 -27.05
N THR A 133 -6.23 4.14 -26.84
CA THR A 133 -6.88 3.75 -25.57
C THR A 133 -6.61 2.28 -25.23
N ARG A 134 -6.65 1.39 -26.22
CA ARG A 134 -6.28 -0.02 -26.05
C ARG A 134 -4.81 -0.16 -25.66
N ALA A 135 -3.91 0.56 -26.35
CA ALA A 135 -2.47 0.55 -26.05
C ALA A 135 -2.18 1.02 -24.62
N LEU A 136 -2.88 2.06 -24.13
CA LEU A 136 -2.81 2.50 -22.74
C LEU A 136 -3.16 1.37 -21.78
N GLY A 137 -4.29 0.68 -21.98
CA GLY A 137 -4.71 -0.44 -21.14
C GLY A 137 -3.67 -1.56 -21.10
N ILE A 138 -3.13 -1.96 -22.26
CA ILE A 138 -2.07 -2.99 -22.36
C ILE A 138 -0.83 -2.59 -21.56
N ALA A 139 -0.36 -1.35 -21.73
CA ALA A 139 0.82 -0.85 -21.03
C ALA A 139 0.57 -0.74 -19.51
N LEU A 140 -0.62 -0.31 -19.10
CA LEU A 140 -1.01 -0.25 -17.69
C LEU A 140 -1.03 -1.64 -17.04
N HIS A 141 -1.51 -2.68 -17.72
CA HIS A 141 -1.42 -4.05 -17.21
C HIS A 141 0.03 -4.44 -16.90
N GLY A 142 0.96 -4.16 -17.83
CA GLY A 142 2.37 -4.49 -17.64
C GLY A 142 2.98 -3.75 -16.44
N ARG A 143 2.75 -2.44 -16.35
CA ARG A 143 3.28 -1.61 -15.25
C ARG A 143 2.68 -2.01 -13.89
N ARG A 144 1.38 -2.31 -13.82
CA ARG A 144 0.72 -2.73 -12.58
C ARG A 144 1.18 -4.11 -12.13
N LEU A 145 1.36 -5.07 -13.04
CA LEU A 145 1.92 -6.38 -12.70
C LEU A 145 3.33 -6.26 -12.14
N ARG A 146 4.16 -5.39 -12.72
CA ARG A 146 5.51 -5.10 -12.20
C ARG A 146 5.45 -4.58 -10.76
N ASN A 147 4.52 -3.67 -10.48
CA ASN A 147 4.34 -3.12 -9.14
C ASN A 147 3.82 -4.17 -8.15
N GLU A 148 2.88 -5.04 -8.56
CA GLU A 148 2.41 -6.20 -7.77
C GLU A 148 3.58 -7.14 -7.44
N GLN A 149 4.41 -7.50 -8.42
CA GLN A 149 5.62 -8.32 -8.20
C GLN A 149 6.63 -7.68 -7.25
N ALA A 150 6.80 -6.35 -7.31
CA ALA A 150 7.64 -5.63 -6.38
C ALA A 150 7.05 -5.65 -4.96
N ASN A 151 5.73 -5.51 -4.83
CA ASN A 151 5.02 -5.62 -3.56
C ASN A 151 5.15 -7.01 -2.95
N ASP A 152 4.99 -8.07 -3.73
CA ASP A 152 5.12 -9.45 -3.28
C ASP A 152 6.49 -9.73 -2.65
N ARG A 153 7.56 -9.20 -3.26
CA ARG A 153 8.91 -9.30 -2.70
C ARG A 153 9.05 -8.56 -1.38
N ARG A 154 8.40 -7.39 -1.24
CA ARG A 154 8.37 -6.63 0.02
C ARG A 154 7.60 -7.39 1.09
N HIS A 155 6.45 -7.96 0.76
CA HIS A 155 5.65 -8.77 1.68
C HIS A 155 6.43 -10.01 2.11
N GLN A 156 7.03 -10.74 1.18
CA GLN A 156 7.86 -11.91 1.50
C GLN A 156 8.98 -11.54 2.47
N ALA A 157 9.74 -10.48 2.20
CA ALA A 157 10.80 -10.03 3.09
C ALA A 157 10.28 -9.60 4.47
N ALA A 158 9.10 -8.97 4.53
CA ALA A 158 8.46 -8.59 5.80
C ALA A 158 8.02 -9.83 6.61
N PHE A 159 7.44 -10.84 5.96
CA PHE A 159 7.05 -12.10 6.59
C PHE A 159 8.26 -12.88 7.10
N GLU A 160 9.38 -12.88 6.36
CA GLU A 160 10.63 -13.51 6.81
C GLU A 160 11.24 -12.80 8.03
N ALA A 161 11.12 -11.47 8.12
CA ALA A 161 11.70 -10.68 9.20
C ALA A 161 10.83 -10.62 10.47
N ALA A 162 9.51 -10.45 10.33
CA ALA A 162 8.59 -10.27 11.44
C ALA A 162 7.15 -10.70 11.06
N PRO A 163 6.83 -12.01 11.16
CA PRO A 163 5.55 -12.54 10.69
C PRO A 163 4.31 -11.86 11.27
N GLU A 164 4.25 -11.67 12.59
CA GLU A 164 3.08 -11.07 13.25
C GLU A 164 2.85 -9.62 12.82
N ALA A 165 3.93 -8.84 12.69
CA ALA A 165 3.86 -7.45 12.21
C ALA A 165 3.48 -7.39 10.71
N ALA A 166 3.98 -8.34 9.91
CA ALA A 166 3.64 -8.45 8.49
C ALA A 166 2.17 -8.81 8.28
N VAL A 167 1.58 -9.69 9.10
CA VAL A 167 0.14 -9.97 9.06
C VAL A 167 -0.66 -8.71 9.36
N ALA A 168 -0.31 -7.95 10.40
CA ALA A 168 -1.01 -6.72 10.75
C ALA A 168 -0.92 -5.66 9.62
N ALA A 169 0.26 -5.49 9.01
CA ALA A 169 0.44 -4.59 7.88
C ALA A 169 -0.37 -5.03 6.65
N LEU A 170 -0.45 -6.33 6.37
CA LEU A 170 -1.25 -6.87 5.28
C LEU A 170 -2.75 -6.63 5.51
N GLN A 171 -3.21 -6.71 6.76
CA GLN A 171 -4.60 -6.40 7.13
C GLN A 171 -4.93 -4.92 6.91
N GLU A 172 -4.04 -4.02 7.29
CA GLU A 172 -4.17 -2.58 7.06
C GLU A 172 -4.24 -2.27 5.56
N GLU A 173 -3.27 -2.76 4.78
CA GLU A 173 -3.23 -2.58 3.33
C GLU A 173 -4.50 -3.13 2.65
N THR A 174 -4.96 -4.32 3.05
CA THR A 174 -6.18 -4.90 2.47
C THR A 174 -7.42 -4.07 2.83
N SER A 175 -7.48 -3.51 4.04
CA SER A 175 -8.58 -2.65 4.49
C SER A 175 -8.63 -1.35 3.68
N GLU A 176 -7.48 -0.73 3.42
CA GLU A 176 -7.37 0.45 2.56
C GLU A 176 -7.86 0.16 1.13
N LEU A 177 -7.52 -1.01 0.57
CA LEU A 177 -7.99 -1.41 -0.75
C LEU A 177 -9.51 -1.65 -0.78
N TRP A 178 -10.09 -2.20 0.28
CA TRP A 178 -11.54 -2.38 0.40
C TRP A 178 -12.29 -1.05 0.44
N GLU A 179 -11.81 -0.09 1.23
CA GLU A 179 -12.40 1.24 1.27
C GLU A 179 -12.32 1.91 -0.11
N ARG A 180 -11.17 1.78 -0.78
CA ARG A 180 -10.97 2.25 -2.14
C ARG A 180 -11.92 1.56 -3.12
N TRP A 181 -12.14 0.25 -2.98
CA TRP A 181 -13.06 -0.50 -3.84
C TRP A 181 -14.48 0.01 -3.71
N ALA A 182 -14.97 0.16 -2.47
CA ALA A 182 -16.30 0.70 -2.21
C ALA A 182 -16.47 2.12 -2.79
N ARG A 183 -15.48 2.99 -2.63
CA ARG A 183 -15.52 4.35 -3.19
C ARG A 183 -15.53 4.34 -4.72
N VAL A 184 -14.60 3.62 -5.34
CA VAL A 184 -14.38 3.67 -6.80
C VAL A 184 -15.49 2.96 -7.58
N THR A 185 -16.02 1.85 -7.07
CA THR A 185 -17.11 1.11 -7.74
C THR A 185 -18.45 1.83 -7.63
N ALA A 186 -18.63 2.69 -6.63
CA ALA A 186 -19.80 3.57 -6.52
C ALA A 186 -19.75 4.78 -7.46
N LEU A 187 -18.61 5.06 -8.10
CA LEU A 187 -18.50 6.18 -9.05
C LEU A 187 -19.29 5.87 -10.33
N THR A 188 -20.29 6.68 -10.63
CA THR A 188 -21.03 6.65 -11.89
C THR A 188 -20.83 7.95 -12.66
N ILE A 189 -19.57 8.23 -13.01
CA ILE A 189 -19.14 9.55 -13.53
C ILE A 189 -18.67 9.53 -15.00
N TYR A 190 -18.35 8.35 -15.55
CA TYR A 190 -17.88 8.22 -16.94
C TYR A 190 -18.92 7.54 -17.80
N HIS A 191 -19.44 8.26 -18.79
CA HIS A 191 -20.37 7.68 -19.74
C HIS A 191 -19.61 6.84 -20.78
N PRO A 192 -19.98 5.58 -21.06
CA PRO A 192 -19.23 4.71 -21.96
C PRO A 192 -19.06 5.24 -23.39
N PHE A 193 -19.93 6.15 -23.83
CA PHE A 193 -19.91 6.71 -25.18
C PHE A 193 -19.25 8.09 -25.24
N ASP A 194 -19.50 8.95 -24.25
CA ASP A 194 -18.99 10.33 -24.25
C ASP A 194 -17.57 10.42 -23.66
N ASP A 195 -17.24 9.51 -22.75
CA ASP A 195 -15.99 9.41 -22.00
C ASP A 195 -15.38 8.01 -22.17
N SER A 196 -15.41 7.48 -23.38
CA SER A 196 -15.08 6.07 -23.64
C SER A 196 -13.69 5.66 -23.17
N ARG A 197 -12.68 6.53 -23.27
CA ARG A 197 -11.34 6.29 -22.71
C ARG A 197 -11.34 6.29 -21.20
N GLU A 198 -11.87 7.34 -20.58
CA GLU A 198 -11.90 7.47 -19.12
C GLU A 198 -12.70 6.31 -18.50
N HIS A 199 -13.81 5.92 -19.12
CA HIS A 199 -14.59 4.74 -18.77
C HIS A 199 -13.76 3.45 -18.89
N ALA A 200 -13.02 3.25 -19.99
CA ALA A 200 -12.16 2.09 -20.17
C ALA A 200 -11.02 2.06 -19.11
N MET A 201 -10.41 3.21 -18.82
CA MET A 201 -9.34 3.31 -17.82
C MET A 201 -9.88 3.11 -16.40
N TRP A 202 -11.12 3.53 -16.12
CA TRP A 202 -11.82 3.29 -14.86
C TRP A 202 -12.14 1.81 -14.68
N ALA A 203 -12.67 1.15 -15.71
CA ALA A 203 -12.91 -0.28 -15.71
C ALA A 203 -11.62 -1.07 -15.48
N HIS A 204 -10.53 -0.69 -16.16
CA HIS A 204 -9.20 -1.26 -15.95
C HIS A 204 -8.69 -1.05 -14.51
N TYR A 205 -8.90 0.14 -13.93
CA TYR A 205 -8.56 0.41 -12.53
C TYR A 205 -9.32 -0.50 -11.56
N ILE A 206 -10.64 -0.65 -11.75
CA ILE A 206 -11.48 -1.55 -10.95
C ILE A 206 -11.00 -2.99 -11.07
N GLN A 207 -10.68 -3.45 -12.28
CA GLN A 207 -10.15 -4.79 -12.48
C GLN A 207 -8.90 -5.04 -11.62
N TRP A 208 -7.93 -4.12 -11.69
CA TRP A 208 -6.71 -4.25 -10.90
C TRP A 208 -6.93 -4.13 -9.40
N LEU A 209 -7.86 -3.27 -8.97
CA LEU A 209 -8.19 -3.16 -7.56
C LEU A 209 -8.79 -4.47 -7.02
N GLY A 210 -9.74 -5.07 -7.75
CA GLY A 210 -10.31 -6.37 -7.41
C GLY A 210 -9.26 -7.49 -7.41
N ARG A 211 -8.39 -7.50 -8.41
CA ARG A 211 -7.26 -8.44 -8.50
C ARG A 211 -6.33 -8.33 -7.29
N SER A 212 -5.90 -7.11 -6.93
CA SER A 212 -5.00 -6.89 -5.80
C SER A 212 -5.64 -7.27 -4.47
N ILE A 213 -6.92 -6.97 -4.23
CA ILE A 213 -7.62 -7.39 -3.01
C ILE A 213 -7.63 -8.93 -2.89
N TYR A 214 -7.98 -9.61 -3.98
CA TYR A 214 -8.02 -11.08 -4.00
C TYR A 214 -6.62 -11.67 -3.75
N HIS A 215 -5.60 -11.12 -4.42
CA HIS A 215 -4.21 -11.54 -4.26
C HIS A 215 -3.70 -11.38 -2.82
N LEU A 216 -3.92 -10.22 -2.18
CA LEU A 216 -3.55 -10.01 -0.78
C LEU A 216 -4.31 -10.95 0.17
N TYR A 217 -5.57 -11.26 -0.15
CA TYR A 217 -6.34 -12.24 0.62
C TYR A 217 -5.75 -13.66 0.52
N GLU A 218 -5.32 -14.10 -0.66
CA GLU A 218 -4.63 -15.39 -0.83
C GLU A 218 -3.30 -15.42 -0.06
N LEU A 219 -2.53 -14.34 -0.10
CA LEU A 219 -1.31 -14.19 0.70
C LEU A 219 -1.62 -14.27 2.20
N TYR A 220 -2.66 -13.59 2.67
CA TYR A 220 -3.08 -13.64 4.08
C TYR A 220 -3.44 -15.06 4.51
N ILE A 221 -4.22 -15.80 3.71
CA ILE A 221 -4.54 -17.21 4.00
C ILE A 221 -3.28 -18.06 4.06
N ARG A 222 -2.32 -17.82 3.17
CA ARG A 222 -1.06 -18.57 3.12
C ARG A 222 -0.23 -18.39 4.39
N TYR A 223 -0.08 -17.15 4.88
CA TYR A 223 0.78 -16.83 6.02
C TYR A 223 0.10 -16.91 7.40
N ARG A 224 -1.22 -17.04 7.45
CA ARG A 224 -1.96 -17.28 8.70
C ARG A 224 -1.85 -18.73 9.21
N LYS A 225 -1.55 -19.68 8.32
CA LYS A 225 -1.40 -21.11 8.65
C LYS A 225 -0.04 -21.39 9.28
#